data_AF-A0A090QUS1-F1
#
_entry.id   AF-A0A090QUS1-F1
#
_cell.length_a   1.000
_cell.length_b   1.000
_cell.length_c   1.000
_cell.angle_alpha   90.00
_cell.angle_beta   90.00
_cell.angle_gamma   90.00
#
_symmetry.space_group_name_H-M   'P 1'
#
loop_
_entity.id
_entity.type
_entity.pdbx_description
1 polymer ?
#
loop_
_entity_poly.entity_id
_entity_poly.type
_entity_poly.pdbx_seq_one_letter_code
_entity_poly.pdbx_strand_id
1 'polypeptide(L)' 'MFITGVGAFEFDCGRLLPPKRQSRKALNVLSEVNREIQHLALEWG' A
#
# COMPACT_ATOMS: atom_id res chain seq x y z
N MET A 1 6.07 -6.65 0.05
CA MET A 1 5.27 -6.73 1.29
C MET A 1 4.13 -7.72 1.10
N PHE A 2 3.81 -8.53 2.10
CA PHE A 2 2.66 -9.44 2.04
C PHE A 2 1.59 -8.99 3.03
N ILE A 3 0.36 -8.80 2.56
CA ILE A 3 -0.79 -8.41 3.39
C ILE A 3 -1.73 -9.61 3.50
N THR A 4 -1.86 -10.13 4.72
CA THR A 4 -2.69 -11.29 5.03
C THR A 4 -4.13 -11.07 4.57
N GLY A 5 -4.69 -12.05 3.85
CA GLY A 5 -6.05 -11.97 3.31
C GLY A 5 -6.24 -11.03 2.11
N VAL A 6 -5.17 -10.40 1.60
CA VAL A 6 -5.21 -9.54 0.41
C VAL A 6 -4.25 -10.06 -0.67
N GLY A 7 -2.98 -10.23 -0.33
CA GLY A 7 -1.95 -10.73 -1.25
C GLY A 7 -0.63 -9.98 -1.15
N ALA A 8 0.23 -10.23 -2.14
CA ALA A 8 1.55 -9.63 -2.25
C ALA A 8 1.49 -8.29 -3.01
N PHE A 9 2.24 -7.31 -2.50
CA PHE A 9 2.48 -6.02 -3.12
C PHE A 9 3.97 -5.77 -3.23
N GLU A 10 4.40 -5.13 -4.31
CA GLU A 10 5.73 -4.54 -4.38
C GLU A 10 5.72 -3.26 -3.53
N PHE A 11 6.78 -3.07 -2.75
CA PHE A 11 6.97 -1.88 -1.92
C PHE A 11 8.28 -1.23 -2.35
N ASP A 12 8.21 0.03 -2.72
CA ASP A 12 9.32 0.78 -3.28
C ASP A 12 9.31 2.21 -2.73
N CYS A 13 10.45 2.65 -2.19
CA CYS A 13 10.70 4.01 -1.72
C CYS A 13 9.54 4.65 -0.92
N GLY A 14 8.97 3.92 0.05
CA GLY A 14 7.90 4.47 0.91
C GLY A 14 6.49 4.39 0.33
N ARG A 15 6.25 3.58 -0.72
CA ARG A 15 4.90 3.32 -1.22
C ARG A 15 4.73 1.88 -1.67
N LEU A 16 3.52 1.37 -1.52
CA LEU A 16 3.06 0.20 -2.24
C LEU A 16 2.82 0.56 -3.71
N LEU A 17 3.28 -0.30 -4.61
CA LEU A 17 3.00 -0.20 -6.04
C LEU A 17 1.68 -0.91 -6.38
N PRO A 18 1.01 -0.50 -7.48
CA PRO A 18 -0.20 -1.16 -7.93
C PRO A 18 0.00 -2.68 -8.10
N PRO A 19 -0.94 -3.51 -7.58
CA PRO A 19 -0.81 -4.95 -7.66
C PRO A 19 -0.99 -5.44 -9.10
N LYS A 20 -0.24 -6.49 -9.48
CA LYS A 20 -0.33 -7.11 -10.83
C LYS A 20 -1.73 -7.61 -11.18
N ARG A 21 -2.48 -8.12 -10.20
CA ARG A 21 -3.91 -8.44 -10.33
C ARG A 21 -4.72 -7.41 -9.54
N GLN A 22 -5.44 -6.57 -10.27
CA GLN A 22 -6.24 -5.52 -9.68
C GLN A 22 -7.62 -6.06 -9.31
N SER A 23 -7.87 -6.21 -8.02
CA SER A 23 -9.22 -6.39 -7.47
C SER A 23 -9.62 -5.13 -6.72
N ARG A 24 -10.93 -4.87 -6.59
CA ARG A 24 -11.43 -3.74 -5.79
C ARG A 24 -10.83 -3.75 -4.38
N LYS A 25 -10.74 -4.93 -3.76
CA LYS A 25 -10.14 -5.12 -2.43
C LYS A 25 -8.66 -4.70 -2.41
N ALA A 26 -7.87 -5.17 -3.36
CA ALA A 26 -6.44 -4.87 -3.41
C ALA A 26 -6.17 -3.39 -3.71
N LEU A 27 -6.99 -2.75 -4.55
CA LEU A 27 -6.88 -1.32 -4.85
C LEU A 27 -7.29 -0.44 -3.65
N ASN A 28 -8.32 -0.83 -2.89
CA ASN A 28 -8.68 -0.12 -1.67
C ASN A 28 -7.54 -0.17 -0.65
N VAL A 29 -6.97 -1.36 -0.42
CA VAL A 29 -5.84 -1.55 0.51
C VAL A 29 -4.61 -0.76 0.06
N LEU A 30 -4.30 -0.75 -1.24
CA LEU A 30 -3.22 0.05 -1.80
C LEU A 30 -3.37 1.53 -1.43
N SER A 31 -4.54 2.10 -1.68
CA SER A 31 -4.83 3.51 -1.44
C SER A 31 -4.77 3.87 0.04
N GLU A 32 -5.36 3.03 0.90
CA GLU A 32 -5.39 3.24 2.34
C GLU A 32 -3.99 3.20 2.95
N VAL A 33 -3.21 2.17 2.64
CA VAL A 33 -1.84 2.03 3.17
C VAL A 33 -0.93 3.14 2.67
N ASN A 34 -1.00 3.50 1.38
CA ASN A 34 -0.18 4.60 0.85
C ASN A 34 -0.52 5.94 1.49
N ARG A 35 -1.80 6.18 1.79
CA ARG A 35 -2.22 7.39 2.51
C ARG A 35 -1.65 7.41 3.93
N GLU A 36 -1.69 6.28 4.64
CA GLU A 36 -1.15 6.20 6.00
C GLU A 36 0.37 6.41 6.02
N ILE A 37 1.10 5.82 5.05
CA ILE A 37 2.55 6.04 4.93
C ILE A 37 2.86 7.53 4.73
N GLN A 38 2.07 8.23 3.90
CA GLN A 38 2.24 9.68 3.70
C GLN A 38 1.97 10.48 4.97
N HIS A 39 0.94 10.13 5.74
CA HIS A 39 0.66 10.78 7.02
C HIS A 39 1.80 10.59 8.02
N LEU A 40 2.26 9.36 8.22
CA LEU A 40 3.37 9.06 9.12
C LEU A 40 4.68 9.75 8.70
N ALA A 41 4.95 9.81 7.39
CA ALA A 41 6.12 10.51 6.87
C ALA A 41 6.09 12.03 7.15
N LEU A 42 4.90 12.65 7.21
CA LEU A 42 4.74 14.05 7.58
C LEU A 42 4.86 14.29 9.09
N GLU A 43 4.45 13.33 9.91
CA GLU A 43 4.57 13.44 11.38
C GLU A 43 6.03 13.35 11.85
N TRP A 44 6.88 12.64 11.11
CA TRP A 44 8.27 12.36 11.47
C TRP A 44 9.29 13.18 10.65
N GLY A 45 8.79 14.05 9.76
CA GLY A 45 9.58 14.91 8.87
C GLY A 45 9.83 16.31 9.43
#